data_AF-A0A0K8Q0D8-F1
#
_entry.id   AF-A0A0K8Q0D8-F1
#
_cell.length_a   1.000
_cell.length_b   1.000
_cell.length_c   1.000
_cell.angle_alpha   90.00
_cell.angle_beta   90.00
_cell.angle_gamma   90.00
#
_symmetry.space_group_name_H-M   'P 1'
#
loop_
_entity.id
_entity.type
_entity.pdbx_description
1 polymer ?
#
loop_
_entity_poly.entity_id
_entity_poly.type
_entity_poly.pdbx_seq_one_letter_code
_entity_poly.pdbx_strand_id
1 'polypeptide(L)'
;MPTLTPKQAQTLTRAICKSPRFFLRDYLGADPWPMQISIIESVRDNRVTTVRSCHGIGKSWIAARTAAWFLMAYPNSVVVTTAPTGRQVKEILWREFRVAAKKAKYKFPGKTLTTQHEISDKWYAIGVSAKDPDNFQASTPITSS
;
A
#
# COMPACT_ATOMS: atom_id res chain seq x y z
N MET A 1 14.98 -16.13 -3.90
CA MET A 1 13.95 -15.31 -4.57
C MET A 1 14.61 -14.64 -5.78
N PRO A 2 14.03 -14.70 -6.98
CA PRO A 2 14.68 -14.17 -8.17
C PRO A 2 14.93 -12.66 -8.06
N THR A 3 16.16 -12.23 -8.38
CA THR A 3 16.53 -10.81 -8.46
C THR A 3 16.01 -10.24 -9.77
N LEU A 4 15.06 -9.29 -9.71
CA LEU A 4 14.50 -8.64 -10.88
C LEU A 4 15.53 -7.67 -11.48
N THR A 5 15.78 -7.76 -12.79
CA THR A 5 16.58 -6.74 -13.51
C THR A 5 15.79 -5.43 -13.63
N PRO A 6 16.44 -4.26 -13.83
CA PRO A 6 15.75 -2.97 -13.94
C PRO A 6 14.67 -2.93 -15.04
N LYS A 7 14.92 -3.58 -16.18
CA LYS A 7 13.97 -3.69 -17.30
C LYS A 7 12.76 -4.56 -16.95
N GLN A 8 12.98 -5.65 -16.22
CA GLN A 8 11.90 -6.49 -15.70
C GLN A 8 11.10 -5.75 -14.62
N ALA A 9 11.75 -4.98 -13.75
CA ALA A 9 11.10 -4.16 -12.75
C ALA A 9 10.15 -3.13 -13.38
N GLN A 10 10.59 -2.39 -14.41
CA GLN A 10 9.72 -1.46 -15.13
C GLN A 10 8.52 -2.15 -15.81
N THR A 11 8.76 -3.29 -16.44
CA THR A 11 7.69 -4.06 -17.10
C THR A 11 6.68 -4.55 -16.06
N LEU A 12 7.17 -5.01 -14.91
CA LEU A 12 6.35 -5.47 -13.80
C LEU A 12 5.54 -4.32 -13.20
N THR A 13 6.14 -3.16 -12.95
CA THR A 13 5.45 -1.95 -12.48
C THR A 13 4.32 -1.55 -13.44
N ARG A 14 4.57 -1.56 -14.76
CA ARG A 14 3.53 -1.29 -15.76
C ARG A 14 2.40 -2.32 -15.72
N ALA A 15 2.72 -3.60 -15.56
CA ALA A 15 1.72 -4.65 -15.42
C ALA A 15 0.87 -4.49 -14.15
N ILE A 16 1.52 -4.20 -13.02
CA ILE A 16 0.87 -3.92 -11.72
C ILE A 16 -0.06 -2.72 -11.83
N CYS A 17 0.39 -1.62 -12.44
CA CYS A 17 -0.40 -0.41 -12.63
C CYS A 17 -1.64 -0.68 -13.50
N LYS A 18 -1.48 -1.43 -14.59
CA LYS A 18 -2.60 -1.77 -15.50
C LYS A 18 -3.61 -2.73 -14.87
N SER A 19 -3.14 -3.72 -14.12
CA SER A 19 -3.99 -4.76 -13.55
C SER A 19 -3.79 -4.91 -12.04
N PRO A 20 -4.65 -4.26 -11.23
CA PRO A 20 -4.71 -4.53 -9.79
C PRO A 20 -4.94 -6.01 -9.47
N ARG A 21 -5.74 -6.69 -10.28
CA ARG A 21 -5.99 -8.13 -10.14
C ARG A 21 -4.71 -8.96 -10.25
N PHE A 22 -3.87 -8.66 -11.25
CA PHE A 22 -2.56 -9.31 -11.39
C PHE A 22 -1.70 -9.11 -10.14
N PHE A 23 -1.67 -7.88 -9.61
CA PHE A 23 -0.92 -7.63 -8.38
C PHE A 23 -1.43 -8.43 -7.19
N LEU A 24 -2.75 -8.50 -6.98
CA LEU A 24 -3.31 -9.24 -5.85
C LEU A 24 -3.05 -10.75 -5.97
N ARG A 25 -3.31 -11.34 -7.15
CA ARG A 25 -3.25 -12.80 -7.33
C ARG A 25 -1.85 -13.29 -7.61
N ASP A 26 -1.17 -12.66 -8.56
CA ASP A 26 0.10 -13.15 -9.08
C ASP A 26 1.28 -12.61 -8.29
N TYR A 27 1.25 -11.34 -7.89
CA TYR A 27 2.33 -10.73 -7.11
C TYR A 27 2.22 -11.03 -5.61
N LEU A 28 1.05 -10.78 -5.00
CA LEU A 28 0.83 -11.01 -3.56
C LEU A 28 0.45 -12.45 -3.20
N GLY A 29 0.05 -13.27 -4.17
CA GLY A 29 -0.43 -14.64 -3.90
C GLY A 29 -1.74 -14.67 -3.10
N ALA A 30 -2.57 -13.63 -3.22
CA ALA A 30 -3.85 -13.52 -2.53
C ALA A 30 -5.02 -13.96 -3.43
N ASP A 31 -6.13 -14.37 -2.84
CA ASP A 31 -7.37 -14.66 -3.57
C ASP A 31 -8.49 -13.70 -3.15
N PRO A 32 -8.58 -12.50 -3.77
CA PRO A 32 -9.65 -11.57 -3.50
C PRO A 32 -10.94 -11.98 -4.21
N TRP A 33 -12.07 -11.89 -3.51
CA TRP A 33 -13.41 -11.92 -4.09
C TRP A 33 -13.67 -10.73 -5.03
N PRO A 34 -14.65 -10.81 -5.95
CA PRO A 34 -14.86 -9.81 -7.01
C PRO A 34 -15.00 -8.37 -6.50
N MET A 35 -15.73 -8.14 -5.41
CA MET A 35 -15.95 -6.80 -4.87
C MET A 35 -14.64 -6.12 -4.41
N GLN A 36 -13.69 -6.88 -3.85
CA GLN A 36 -12.38 -6.33 -3.49
C GLN A 36 -11.58 -5.88 -4.71
N ILE A 37 -11.67 -6.63 -5.80
CA ILE A 37 -11.03 -6.27 -7.07
C ILE A 37 -11.64 -4.97 -7.58
N SER A 38 -12.97 -4.86 -7.60
CA SER A 38 -13.67 -3.64 -8.03
C SER A 38 -13.31 -2.42 -7.19
N ILE A 39 -13.01 -2.58 -5.90
CA ILE A 39 -12.56 -1.47 -5.04
C ILE A 39 -11.21 -0.94 -5.52
N ILE A 40 -10.22 -1.80 -5.77
CA ILE A 40 -8.89 -1.33 -6.19
C ILE A 40 -8.94 -0.80 -7.63
N GLU A 41 -9.75 -1.40 -8.50
CA GLU A 41 -10.00 -0.87 -9.85
C GLU A 41 -10.64 0.52 -9.78
N SER A 42 -11.60 0.74 -8.89
CA SER A 42 -12.16 2.06 -8.65
C SER A 42 -11.10 3.06 -8.18
N VAL A 43 -10.18 2.66 -7.29
CA VAL A 43 -9.04 3.51 -6.86
C VAL A 43 -8.06 3.81 -8.01
N ARG A 44 -7.87 2.88 -8.95
CA ARG A 44 -7.06 3.11 -10.16
C ARG A 44 -7.69 4.16 -11.06
N ASP A 45 -9.02 4.06 -11.25
CA ASP A 45 -9.74 4.81 -12.28
C ASP A 45 -10.30 6.15 -11.76
N ASN A 46 -10.36 6.37 -10.45
CA ASN A 46 -10.98 7.55 -9.84
C ASN A 46 -10.04 8.24 -8.85
N ARG A 47 -10.07 9.58 -8.84
CA ARG A 47 -9.33 10.40 -7.85
C ARG A 47 -9.82 10.16 -6.42
N VAL A 48 -11.12 9.92 -6.24
CA VAL A 48 -11.75 9.67 -4.95
C VAL A 48 -12.62 8.44 -5.08
N THR A 49 -12.42 7.48 -4.18
CA THR A 49 -13.23 6.25 -4.10
C THR A 49 -13.81 6.14 -2.70
N THR A 50 -15.13 5.97 -2.61
CA THR A 50 -15.83 5.74 -1.34
C THR A 50 -16.51 4.38 -1.38
N VAL A 51 -16.17 3.53 -0.41
CA VAL A 51 -16.73 2.18 -0.31
C VAL A 51 -17.62 2.10 0.91
N ARG A 52 -18.90 1.77 0.70
CA ARG A 52 -19.80 1.51 1.83
C ARG A 52 -19.37 0.26 2.58
N SER A 53 -19.39 0.40 3.91
CA SER A 53 -18.64 -0.46 4.78
C SER A 53 -19.59 -1.27 5.70
N CYS A 54 -19.85 -2.54 5.40
CA CYS A 54 -20.51 -3.50 6.31
C CYS A 54 -19.50 -4.22 7.24
N HIS A 55 -19.78 -4.39 8.53
CA HIS A 55 -18.87 -5.03 9.48
C HIS A 55 -18.44 -6.45 9.02
N GLY A 56 -17.14 -6.78 9.13
CA GLY A 56 -16.62 -8.14 8.86
C GLY A 56 -16.11 -8.46 7.45
N ILE A 57 -16.29 -7.59 6.45
CA ILE A 57 -15.99 -7.94 5.03
C ILE A 57 -14.51 -7.85 4.59
N GLY A 58 -13.56 -7.74 5.52
CA GLY A 58 -12.13 -7.59 5.17
C GLY A 58 -11.73 -6.21 4.64
N LYS A 59 -12.24 -5.13 5.23
CA LYS A 59 -11.92 -3.73 4.82
C LYS A 59 -10.46 -3.38 4.99
N SER A 60 -9.90 -3.70 6.15
CA SER A 60 -8.49 -3.42 6.45
C SER A 60 -7.58 -4.28 5.59
N TRP A 61 -8.01 -5.50 5.27
CA TRP A 61 -7.32 -6.40 4.34
C TRP A 61 -7.20 -5.77 2.96
N ILE A 62 -8.30 -5.21 2.43
CA ILE A 62 -8.28 -4.58 1.11
C ILE A 62 -7.55 -3.24 1.14
N ALA A 63 -7.79 -2.39 2.15
CA ALA A 63 -7.11 -1.11 2.29
C ALA A 63 -5.58 -1.25 2.36
N ALA A 64 -5.07 -2.22 3.13
CA ALA A 64 -3.65 -2.51 3.20
C ALA A 64 -3.07 -2.97 1.85
N ARG A 65 -3.82 -3.76 1.08
CA ARG A 65 -3.40 -4.25 -0.24
C ARG A 65 -3.51 -3.19 -1.31
N THR A 66 -4.48 -2.28 -1.22
CA THR A 66 -4.55 -1.07 -2.04
C THR A 66 -3.32 -0.20 -1.81
N ALA A 67 -2.94 0.02 -0.54
CA ALA A 67 -1.74 0.79 -0.20
C ALA A 67 -0.48 0.13 -0.75
N ALA A 68 -0.33 -1.19 -0.58
CA ALA A 68 0.78 -1.94 -1.13
C ALA A 68 0.81 -1.90 -2.68
N TRP A 69 -0.35 -2.03 -3.32
CA TRP A 69 -0.48 -1.94 -4.77
C TRP A 69 -0.05 -0.57 -5.28
N PHE A 70 -0.56 0.51 -4.69
CA PHE A 70 -0.24 1.86 -5.13
C PHE A 70 1.26 2.14 -5.00
N LEU A 71 1.85 1.74 -3.86
CA LEU A 71 3.27 1.91 -3.62
C LEU A 71 4.13 1.19 -4.66
N MET A 72 3.73 -0.02 -5.09
CA MET A 72 4.46 -0.79 -6.10
C MET A 72 4.14 -0.38 -7.55
N ALA A 73 2.95 0.12 -7.80
CA ALA A 73 2.47 0.57 -9.11
C ALA A 73 3.12 1.90 -9.54
N TYR A 74 3.40 2.77 -8.56
CA TYR A 74 3.89 4.12 -8.79
C TYR A 74 5.22 4.35 -8.06
N PRO A 75 6.37 4.25 -8.76
CA PRO A 75 7.66 4.60 -8.19
C PRO A 75 7.69 6.07 -7.73
N ASN A 76 8.43 6.36 -6.65
CA ASN A 76 8.49 7.69 -6.02
C ASN A 76 7.12 8.20 -5.54
N SER A 77 6.24 7.30 -5.11
CA SER A 77 4.96 7.66 -4.51
C SER A 77 5.02 7.63 -2.99
N VAL A 78 4.19 8.49 -2.38
CA VAL A 78 3.95 8.51 -0.94
C VAL A 78 2.53 8.04 -0.67
N VAL A 79 2.39 7.01 0.16
CA VAL A 79 1.09 6.44 0.53
C VAL A 79 0.82 6.69 2.01
N VAL A 80 -0.21 7.47 2.31
CA VAL A 80 -0.62 7.75 3.68
C VAL A 80 -1.88 6.95 3.99
N THR A 81 -1.85 6.20 5.09
CA THR A 81 -3.00 5.44 5.59
C THR A 81 -3.42 5.98 6.94
N THR A 82 -4.73 6.04 7.19
CA THR A 82 -5.27 6.55 8.44
C THR A 82 -6.35 5.66 9.04
N ALA A 83 -6.49 5.71 10.36
CA ALA A 83 -7.56 5.08 11.12
C ALA A 83 -7.87 5.91 12.39
N PRO A 84 -9.00 5.66 13.07
CA PRO A 84 -9.42 6.46 14.23
C PRO A 84 -8.44 6.46 15.40
N THR A 85 -7.60 5.42 15.52
CA THR A 85 -6.60 5.31 16.60
C THR A 85 -5.28 4.75 16.08
N GLY A 86 -4.15 5.15 16.68
CA GLY A 86 -2.83 4.64 16.31
C GLY A 86 -2.72 3.12 16.49
N ARG A 87 -3.39 2.57 17.52
CA ARG A 87 -3.50 1.11 17.71
C ARG A 87 -4.20 0.44 16.53
N GLN A 88 -5.29 0.99 16.00
CA GLN A 88 -5.96 0.41 14.84
C GLN A 88 -5.12 0.50 13.57
N VAL A 89 -4.39 1.60 13.37
CA VAL A 89 -3.44 1.72 12.25
C VAL A 89 -2.39 0.61 12.34
N LYS A 90 -1.73 0.48 13.49
CA LYS A 90 -0.63 -0.47 13.72
C LYS A 90 -1.07 -1.93 13.69
N GLU A 91 -2.12 -2.26 14.45
CA GLU A 91 -2.53 -3.64 14.76
C GLU A 91 -3.47 -4.24 13.72
N ILE A 92 -4.19 -3.40 12.97
CA ILE A 92 -5.17 -3.87 11.98
C ILE A 92 -4.63 -3.64 10.57
N LEU A 93 -4.46 -2.39 10.15
CA LEU A 93 -4.08 -2.07 8.76
C LEU A 93 -2.64 -2.49 8.47
N TRP A 94 -1.69 -2.07 9.30
CA TRP A 94 -0.28 -2.36 9.08
C TRP A 94 0.10 -3.81 9.36
N ARG A 95 -0.66 -4.50 10.22
CA ARG A 95 -0.57 -5.96 10.35
C ARG A 95 -0.91 -6.65 9.03
N GLU A 96 -2.00 -6.26 8.39
CA GLU A 96 -2.39 -6.80 7.08
C GLU A 96 -1.37 -6.47 5.99
N PHE A 97 -0.82 -5.25 6.00
CA PHE A 97 0.24 -4.86 5.07
C PHE A 97 1.47 -5.76 5.22
N ARG A 98 1.96 -5.97 6.45
CA ARG A 98 3.09 -6.86 6.71
C ARG A 98 2.82 -8.29 6.27
N VAL A 99 1.60 -8.79 6.49
CA VAL A 99 1.18 -10.12 6.02
C VAL A 99 1.22 -10.19 4.50
N ALA A 100 0.71 -9.17 3.80
CA ALA A 100 0.75 -9.11 2.34
C ALA A 100 2.20 -9.07 1.81
N ALA A 101 3.05 -8.21 2.38
CA ALA A 101 4.45 -8.10 2.01
C ALA A 101 5.23 -9.41 2.25
N LYS A 102 4.95 -10.12 3.35
CA LYS A 102 5.59 -11.41 3.67
C LYS A 102 5.16 -12.54 2.74
N LYS A 103 3.90 -12.55 2.30
CA LYS A 103 3.33 -13.59 1.42
C LYS A 103 3.62 -13.36 -0.07
N ALA A 104 4.09 -12.17 -0.43
CA ALA A 104 4.35 -11.82 -1.82
C ALA A 104 5.35 -12.77 -2.48
N LYS A 105 5.06 -13.17 -3.71
CA LYS A 105 5.94 -14.03 -4.52
C LYS A 105 7.23 -13.29 -4.92
N TYR A 106 7.13 -11.97 -5.04
CA TYR A 106 8.25 -11.08 -5.31
C TYR A 106 8.54 -10.23 -4.07
N LYS A 107 9.83 -10.02 -3.82
CA LYS A 107 10.30 -9.25 -2.67
C LYS A 107 9.83 -7.79 -2.80
N PHE A 108 9.19 -7.27 -1.75
CA PHE A 108 9.00 -5.83 -1.63
C PHE A 108 10.37 -5.15 -1.46
N PRO A 109 10.71 -4.17 -2.30
CA PRO A 109 11.92 -3.38 -2.08
C PRO A 109 11.81 -2.62 -0.75
N GLY A 110 12.94 -2.20 -0.18
CA GLY A 110 12.94 -1.39 1.02
C GLY A 110 12.76 -2.15 2.35
N LYS A 111 12.43 -1.39 3.40
CA LYS A 111 12.33 -1.84 4.78
C LYS A 111 10.92 -1.66 5.31
N THR A 112 10.35 -2.73 5.86
CA THR A 112 9.05 -2.68 6.54
C THR A 112 9.24 -2.53 8.04
N LEU A 113 8.64 -1.48 8.60
CA LEU A 113 8.55 -1.20 10.02
C LEU A 113 7.12 -1.49 10.54
N THR A 114 6.86 -1.07 11.77
CA THR A 114 5.60 -1.32 12.47
C THR A 114 4.41 -0.55 11.89
N THR A 115 4.63 0.65 11.37
CA THR A 115 3.60 1.53 10.78
C THR A 115 4.11 2.27 9.54
N GLN A 116 5.22 1.79 8.96
CA GLN A 116 5.86 2.42 7.82
C GLN A 116 6.51 1.37 6.93
N HIS A 117 6.57 1.62 5.64
CA HIS A 117 7.34 0.86 4.67
C HIS A 117 8.11 1.85 3.80
N GLU A 118 9.43 1.78 3.82
CA GLU A 118 10.31 2.77 3.21
C GLU A 118 11.17 2.13 2.14
N ILE A 119 11.08 2.63 0.91
CA ILE A 119 11.89 2.21 -0.24
C ILE A 119 12.98 3.24 -0.52
N SER A 120 12.65 4.53 -0.42
CA SER A 120 13.57 5.68 -0.44
C SER A 120 12.90 6.91 0.18
N ASP A 121 13.63 8.01 0.33
CA ASP A 121 13.15 9.29 0.89
C ASP A 121 11.87 9.82 0.24
N LYS A 122 11.66 9.57 -1.06
CA LYS A 122 10.46 10.00 -1.81
C LYS A 122 9.55 8.83 -2.19
N TRP A 123 9.81 7.64 -1.66
CA TRP A 123 9.06 6.43 -1.99
C TRP A 123 8.79 5.60 -0.74
N TYR A 124 7.65 5.85 -0.10
CA TYR A 124 7.30 5.21 1.16
C TYR A 124 5.79 5.17 1.43
N ALA A 125 5.39 4.31 2.35
CA ALA A 125 4.05 4.28 2.91
C ALA A 125 4.11 4.47 4.43
N ILE A 126 3.18 5.24 5.00
CA ILE A 126 3.07 5.49 6.44
C ILE A 126 1.64 5.36 6.96
N GLY A 127 1.52 5.00 8.23
CA GLY A 127 0.27 4.97 8.97
C GLY A 127 0.22 6.06 10.02
N VAL A 128 -0.77 6.94 9.92
CA VAL A 128 -1.01 8.04 10.85
C VAL A 128 -2.37 7.91 11.51
N SER A 129 -2.47 8.25 12.79
CA SER A 129 -3.76 8.23 13.48
C SER A 129 -4.50 9.55 13.22
N ALA A 130 -5.82 9.50 13.03
CA ALA A 130 -6.62 10.72 12.84
C ALA A 130 -6.66 11.62 14.08
N LYS A 131 -6.24 11.11 15.25
CA LYS A 131 -6.21 11.83 16.52
C LYS A 131 -4.90 12.58 16.79
N ASP A 132 -3.86 12.34 16.00
CA ASP A 132 -2.61 13.11 16.02
C ASP A 132 -2.48 13.89 14.72
N PRO A 133 -3.13 15.07 14.61
CA PRO A 133 -3.01 15.93 13.42
C PRO A 133 -1.59 16.41 13.17
N ASP A 134 -0.73 16.44 14.20
CA ASP A 134 0.67 16.89 14.09
C ASP A 134 1.53 16.03 13.14
N ASN A 135 1.14 14.77 12.91
CA ASN A 135 1.86 13.86 11.97
C ASN A 135 1.46 14.03 10.50
N PHE A 136 0.53 14.94 10.17
CA PHE A 136 0.16 15.23 8.77
C PHE A 136 1.11 16.22 8.07
N GLN A 137 1.97 16.92 8.82
CA GLN A 137 3.01 17.76 8.22
C GLN A 137 4.20 16.90 7.85
N ALA A 138 4.28 16.52 6.56
CA ALA A 138 5.52 16.05 5.98
C ALA A 138 6.60 17.12 6.22
N SER A 139 7.53 16.87 7.13
CA SER A 139 8.69 17.71 7.35
C SER A 139 9.56 17.66 6.11
N THR A 140 9.38 18.61 5.20
CA THR A 140 10.44 18.97 4.26
C THR A 140 11.64 19.41 5.11
N PRO A 141 12.81 18.76 5.00
CA PRO A 141 14.01 19.32 5.59
C PRO A 141 14.31 20.61 4.83
N ILE A 142 13.97 21.73 5.43
CA ILE A 142 14.55 23.02 5.08
C ILE A 142 16.01 22.95 5.50
N THR A 143 16.88 22.62 4.55
CA THR A 143 18.32 22.85 4.67
C THR A 143 18.53 24.36 4.60
N SER A 144 18.56 25.01 5.77
CA SER A 144 19.08 26.36 5.90
C SER A 144 20.60 26.27 6.10
N SER A 145 21.34 26.61 5.05
CA SER A 145 22.73 27.07 5.14
C SER A 145 22.77 28.57 5.43
#